data_AF-K5XHF7-F1
#
_entry.id   AF-K5XHF7-F1
#
_cell.length_a   1.000
_cell.length_b   1.000
_cell.length_c   1.000
_cell.angle_alpha   90.00
_cell.angle_beta   90.00
_cell.angle_gamma   90.00
#
_symmetry.space_group_name_H-M   'P 1'
#
loop_
_entity.id
_entity.type
_entity.pdbx_description
1 polymer ?
#
loop_
_entity_poly.entity_id
_entity_poly.type
_entity_poly.pdbx_seq_one_letter_code
_entity_poly.pdbx_strand_id
1 'polypeptide(L)'
;MHLIWENLIPNLILFWTATFKELDHEDRGYVISPEAWKEVGEVAAACKATILQHLRSQMTSEMYSNWTLFIAPIVLRGRFQRPIYYKHFLRLVQLLKMCLELEIISEVLDQIDEGFQAWVEDYERLYYGHQPDRLSSCPLTIHALLHIAWGIRVAGPVWAYWAFPMERHCNTLLNIISSRRHPYASISAFVTAVAQLDQIRLKYNLHLELCLDPTKEALLRNEFISQSYPDFKLRPPRRQATIDVHLRTKLHAALATRFEKDKVIVSAAVDLSQPIIQYGKVTRLENGDSFVAYDMVRQSEDSRDASFIKACPSAESTAGVREKDVLWSTTTYPSP
;
A
#
# COMPACT_ATOMS: atom_id res chain seq x y z
N MET A 1 -21.99 -2.83 2.54
CA MET A 1 -21.25 -2.05 1.53
C MET A 1 -20.23 -2.85 0.70
N HIS A 2 -19.92 -4.11 0.99
CA HIS A 2 -18.91 -4.89 0.21
C HIS A 2 -19.20 -4.93 -1.32
N LEU A 3 -20.46 -5.09 -1.71
CA LEU A 3 -20.91 -5.06 -3.11
C LEU A 3 -20.56 -3.78 -3.88
N ILE A 4 -20.35 -2.66 -3.18
CA ILE A 4 -19.93 -1.39 -3.81
C ILE A 4 -18.53 -1.56 -4.40
N TRP A 5 -17.63 -2.14 -3.62
CA TRP A 5 -16.24 -2.31 -4.02
C TRP A 5 -16.07 -3.44 -5.03
N GLU A 6 -16.87 -4.51 -4.88
CA GLU A 6 -16.80 -5.68 -5.76
C GLU A 6 -17.48 -5.43 -7.11
N ASN A 7 -18.53 -4.60 -7.16
CA ASN A 7 -19.32 -4.45 -8.39
C ASN A 7 -19.51 -3.00 -8.82
N LEU A 8 -19.92 -2.09 -7.94
CA LEU A 8 -20.22 -0.71 -8.36
C LEU A 8 -18.99 0.00 -8.93
N ILE A 9 -17.87 0.00 -8.18
CA ILE A 9 -16.64 0.66 -8.63
C ILE A 9 -16.08 0.02 -9.90
N PRO A 10 -15.97 -1.32 -10.00
CA PRO A 10 -15.60 -1.97 -11.26
C PRO A 10 -16.52 -1.60 -12.43
N ASN A 11 -17.84 -1.55 -12.22
CA ASN A 11 -18.78 -1.16 -13.26
C ASN A 11 -18.55 0.29 -13.73
N LEU A 12 -18.28 1.22 -12.81
CA LEU A 12 -17.92 2.59 -13.16
C LEU A 12 -16.61 2.66 -13.95
N ILE A 13 -15.59 1.89 -13.55
CA ILE A 13 -14.33 1.80 -14.29
C ILE A 13 -14.58 1.30 -15.71
N LEU A 14 -15.39 0.26 -15.88
CA LEU A 14 -15.76 -0.26 -17.20
C LEU A 14 -16.46 0.81 -18.06
N PHE A 15 -17.28 1.69 -17.48
CA PHE A 15 -17.84 2.83 -18.22
C PHE A 15 -16.73 3.78 -18.68
N TRP A 16 -15.80 4.12 -17.78
CA TRP A 16 -14.73 5.08 -18.05
C TRP A 16 -13.73 4.56 -19.09
N THR A 17 -13.56 3.23 -19.18
CA THR A 17 -12.73 2.56 -20.20
C THR A 17 -13.49 2.14 -21.45
N ALA A 18 -14.77 2.50 -21.57
CA ALA A 18 -15.64 2.14 -22.71
C ALA A 18 -15.76 0.62 -22.96
N THR A 19 -15.69 -0.18 -21.89
CA THR A 19 -15.79 -1.65 -21.94
C THR A 19 -16.98 -2.19 -21.13
N PHE A 20 -17.92 -1.32 -20.75
CA PHE A 20 -19.08 -1.74 -19.97
C PHE A 20 -20.15 -2.34 -20.87
N LYS A 21 -20.17 -3.68 -20.94
CA LYS A 21 -21.12 -4.44 -21.74
C LYS A 21 -21.03 -4.04 -23.23
N GLU A 22 -21.96 -4.54 -24.04
CA GLU A 22 -22.07 -4.21 -25.47
C GLU A 22 -22.87 -2.90 -25.68
N LEU A 23 -22.55 -1.85 -24.90
CA LEU A 23 -23.17 -0.54 -25.07
C LEU A 23 -22.33 0.35 -25.98
N ASP A 24 -23.00 1.27 -26.67
CA ASP A 24 -22.32 2.35 -27.38
C ASP A 24 -21.77 3.40 -26.41
N HIS A 25 -20.46 3.57 -26.41
CA HIS A 25 -19.72 4.54 -25.59
C HIS A 25 -19.15 5.69 -26.42
N GLU A 26 -19.37 5.73 -27.74
CA GLU A 26 -18.87 6.79 -28.60
C GLU A 26 -19.46 8.16 -28.20
N ASP A 27 -18.64 9.21 -28.28
CA ASP A 27 -18.98 10.60 -27.90
C ASP A 27 -19.50 10.79 -26.47
N ARG A 28 -19.31 9.81 -25.58
CA ARG A 28 -19.71 9.91 -24.18
C ARG A 28 -18.63 10.60 -23.37
N GLY A 29 -19.00 11.69 -22.70
CA GLY A 29 -18.07 12.53 -21.94
C GLY A 29 -17.45 11.88 -20.69
N TYR A 30 -17.83 10.64 -20.35
CA TYR A 30 -17.25 9.85 -19.27
C TYR A 30 -16.05 9.00 -19.73
N VAL A 31 -15.82 8.85 -21.03
CA VAL A 31 -14.75 8.00 -21.56
C VAL A 31 -13.41 8.70 -21.38
N ILE A 32 -12.50 8.02 -20.69
CA ILE A 32 -11.11 8.44 -20.50
C ILE A 32 -10.30 7.80 -21.64
N SER A 33 -9.41 8.57 -22.27
CA SER A 33 -8.60 8.02 -23.37
C SER A 33 -7.69 6.89 -22.85
N PRO A 34 -7.37 5.88 -23.69
CA PRO A 34 -6.48 4.78 -23.28
C PRO A 34 -5.12 5.25 -22.75
N GLU A 35 -4.57 6.32 -23.33
CA GLU A 35 -3.30 6.92 -22.90
C GLU A 35 -3.43 7.55 -21.51
N ALA A 36 -4.49 8.34 -21.29
CA ALA A 36 -4.75 8.96 -20.01
C ALA A 36 -5.05 7.90 -18.92
N TRP A 37 -5.75 6.82 -19.27
CA TRP A 37 -6.01 5.71 -18.35
C TRP A 37 -4.74 4.93 -18.00
N LYS A 38 -3.84 4.74 -18.97
CA LYS A 38 -2.52 4.15 -18.74
C LYS A 38 -1.69 5.01 -17.78
N GLU A 39 -1.68 6.32 -17.97
CA GLU A 39 -1.00 7.25 -17.06
C GLU A 39 -1.59 7.20 -15.64
N VAL A 40 -2.92 7.11 -15.51
CA VAL A 40 -3.58 6.89 -14.21
C VAL A 40 -3.07 5.60 -13.54
N GLY A 41 -2.92 4.51 -14.32
CA GLY A 41 -2.36 3.25 -13.84
C GLY A 41 -0.91 3.38 -13.39
N GLU A 42 -0.08 4.11 -14.13
CA GLU A 42 1.33 4.37 -13.80
C GLU A 42 1.48 5.22 -12.54
N VAL A 43 0.69 6.30 -12.41
CA VAL A 43 0.67 7.16 -11.22
C VAL A 43 0.14 6.40 -10.00
N ALA A 44 -0.93 5.61 -10.16
CA ALA A 44 -1.43 4.76 -9.08
C ALA A 44 -0.40 3.68 -8.69
N ALA A 45 0.34 3.13 -9.66
CA ALA A 45 1.44 2.21 -9.40
C ALA A 45 2.66 2.88 -8.74
N ALA A 46 2.91 4.17 -8.98
CA ALA A 46 3.89 4.94 -8.22
C ALA A 46 3.40 5.18 -6.77
N CYS A 47 2.11 5.47 -6.59
CA CYS A 47 1.48 5.59 -5.27
C CYS A 47 1.40 4.26 -4.52
N LYS A 48 1.57 3.13 -5.22
CA LYS A 48 1.70 1.77 -4.67
C LYS A 48 2.79 1.68 -3.59
N ALA A 49 3.86 2.47 -3.75
CA ALA A 49 4.96 2.54 -2.78
C ALA A 49 4.56 3.21 -1.46
N THR A 50 3.48 4.00 -1.44
CA THR A 50 3.09 4.82 -0.28
C THR A 50 1.76 4.39 0.35
N ILE A 51 0.81 3.84 -0.44
CA ILE A 51 -0.57 3.63 0.05
C ILE A 51 -1.12 2.20 -0.20
N LEU A 52 -0.76 1.48 -1.28
CA LEU A 52 -1.34 0.16 -1.56
C LEU A 52 -0.43 -0.78 -2.35
N GLN A 53 -0.01 -1.91 -1.79
CA GLN A 53 1.03 -2.75 -2.40
C GLN A 53 0.59 -3.86 -3.38
N HIS A 54 -0.65 -3.86 -3.89
CA HIS A 54 -1.16 -5.00 -4.67
C HIS A 54 -1.79 -4.73 -6.05
N LEU A 55 -1.42 -3.67 -6.77
CA LEU A 55 -1.98 -3.42 -8.13
C LEU A 55 -1.46 -4.38 -9.24
N ARG A 56 -1.59 -5.71 -9.11
CA ARG A 56 -1.48 -6.62 -10.27
C ARG A 56 -2.49 -7.77 -10.24
N SER A 57 -3.13 -7.92 -11.40
CA SER A 57 -4.03 -8.95 -11.94
C SER A 57 -5.45 -9.13 -11.39
N GLN A 58 -5.76 -8.99 -10.09
CA GLN A 58 -7.14 -8.95 -9.61
C GLN A 58 -7.23 -8.07 -8.36
N MET A 59 -7.91 -6.93 -8.46
CA MET A 59 -8.12 -6.07 -7.29
C MET A 59 -9.17 -6.71 -6.38
N THR A 60 -8.81 -6.95 -5.12
CA THR A 60 -9.77 -7.39 -4.11
C THR A 60 -10.72 -6.24 -3.75
N SER A 61 -11.85 -6.56 -3.13
CA SER A 61 -12.81 -5.58 -2.61
C SER A 61 -12.14 -4.58 -1.64
N GLU A 62 -11.21 -5.03 -0.80
CA GLU A 62 -10.40 -4.15 0.07
C GLU A 62 -9.52 -3.19 -0.74
N MET A 63 -8.88 -3.65 -1.81
CA MET A 63 -8.05 -2.78 -2.65
C MET A 63 -8.88 -1.74 -3.42
N TYR A 64 -10.05 -2.12 -3.94
CA TYR A 64 -10.97 -1.18 -4.57
C TYR A 64 -11.44 -0.11 -3.59
N SER A 65 -11.69 -0.47 -2.33
CA SER A 65 -12.08 0.50 -1.30
C SER A 65 -10.98 1.55 -1.08
N ASN A 66 -9.74 1.12 -0.88
CA ASN A 66 -8.63 2.04 -0.66
C ASN A 66 -8.30 2.89 -1.89
N TRP A 67 -8.33 2.27 -3.07
CA TRP A 67 -8.11 3.00 -4.32
C TRP A 67 -9.18 4.08 -4.52
N THR A 68 -10.46 3.73 -4.33
CA THR A 68 -11.58 4.65 -4.51
C THR A 68 -11.55 5.81 -3.53
N LEU A 69 -11.23 5.56 -2.26
CA LEU A 69 -11.32 6.55 -1.19
C LEU A 69 -10.13 7.51 -1.17
N PHE A 70 -8.94 7.03 -1.55
CA PHE A 70 -7.68 7.75 -1.34
C PHE A 70 -6.92 8.08 -2.64
N ILE A 71 -6.93 7.20 -3.64
CA ILE A 71 -6.11 7.35 -4.85
C ILE A 71 -6.91 7.96 -6.00
N ALA A 72 -8.05 7.36 -6.33
CA ALA A 72 -8.92 7.73 -7.43
C ALA A 72 -9.30 9.23 -7.47
N PRO A 73 -9.62 9.90 -6.35
CA PRO A 73 -9.92 11.34 -6.36
C PRO A 73 -8.78 12.20 -6.91
N ILE A 74 -7.54 11.78 -6.70
CA ILE A 74 -6.34 12.51 -7.10
C ILE A 74 -6.01 12.17 -8.55
N VAL A 75 -5.91 10.88 -8.88
CA VAL A 75 -5.43 10.44 -10.20
C VAL A 75 -6.44 10.70 -11.32
N LEU A 76 -7.74 10.72 -11.02
CA LEU A 76 -8.79 10.99 -12.01
C LEU A 76 -9.06 12.47 -12.26
N ARG A 77 -8.37 13.38 -11.53
CA ARG A 77 -8.57 14.82 -11.68
C ARG A 77 -8.19 15.26 -13.10
N GLY A 78 -9.15 15.88 -13.79
CA GLY A 78 -8.95 16.39 -15.16
C GLY A 78 -8.84 15.31 -16.23
N ARG A 79 -9.16 14.04 -15.93
CA ARG A 79 -9.05 12.92 -16.89
C ARG A 79 -10.31 12.69 -17.72
N PHE A 80 -11.46 13.14 -17.24
CA PHE A 80 -12.73 13.02 -17.95
C PHE A 80 -12.91 14.13 -18.98
N GLN A 81 -13.45 13.80 -20.16
CA GLN A 81 -13.77 14.79 -21.18
C GLN A 81 -14.77 15.84 -20.68
N ARG A 82 -15.76 15.42 -19.88
CA ARG A 82 -16.69 16.32 -19.20
C ARG A 82 -16.45 16.30 -17.68
N PRO A 83 -16.25 17.46 -17.03
CA PRO A 83 -15.94 17.51 -15.60
C PRO A 83 -17.10 17.07 -14.69
N ILE A 84 -18.32 16.96 -15.23
CA ILE A 84 -19.50 16.52 -14.48
C ILE A 84 -19.35 15.10 -13.93
N TYR A 85 -18.70 14.19 -14.67
CA TYR A 85 -18.48 12.81 -14.25
C TYR A 85 -17.48 12.72 -13.11
N TYR A 86 -16.42 13.53 -13.15
CA TYR A 86 -15.48 13.64 -12.02
C TYR A 86 -16.18 14.15 -10.77
N LYS A 87 -17.02 15.20 -10.89
CA LYS A 87 -17.78 15.74 -9.75
C LYS A 87 -18.77 14.71 -9.19
N HIS A 88 -19.45 13.97 -10.07
CA HIS A 88 -20.35 12.89 -9.68
C HIS A 88 -19.62 11.77 -8.95
N PHE A 89 -18.43 11.37 -9.42
CA PHE A 89 -17.57 10.41 -8.72
C PHE A 89 -17.10 10.94 -7.35
N LEU A 90 -16.67 12.20 -7.25
CA LEU A 90 -16.24 12.76 -5.97
C LEU A 90 -17.39 12.82 -4.94
N ARG A 91 -18.62 13.09 -5.38
CA ARG A 91 -19.81 13.00 -4.52
C ARG A 91 -20.00 11.58 -3.97
N LEU A 92 -19.81 10.55 -4.80
CA LEU A 92 -19.84 9.16 -4.33
C LEU A 92 -18.77 8.93 -3.25
N VAL A 93 -17.54 9.37 -3.49
CA VAL A 93 -16.43 9.21 -2.53
C VAL A 93 -16.74 9.90 -1.20
N GLN A 94 -17.35 11.08 -1.22
CA GLN A 94 -17.76 11.79 0.00
C GLN A 94 -18.81 10.99 0.78
N LEU A 95 -19.86 10.50 0.12
CA LEU A 95 -20.91 9.69 0.76
C LEU A 95 -20.33 8.40 1.36
N LEU A 96 -19.45 7.72 0.62
CA LEU A 96 -18.79 6.51 1.10
C LEU A 96 -17.90 6.78 2.32
N LYS A 97 -17.23 7.94 2.39
CA LYS A 97 -16.46 8.34 3.58
C LYS A 97 -17.35 8.55 4.80
N MET A 98 -18.48 9.23 4.63
CA MET A 98 -19.46 9.44 5.71
C MET A 98 -19.99 8.10 6.25
N CYS A 99 -20.25 7.11 5.37
CA CYS A 99 -20.66 5.77 5.81
C CYS A 99 -19.58 4.97 6.56
N LEU A 100 -18.32 5.39 6.49
CA LEU A 100 -17.16 4.73 7.10
C LEU A 100 -16.68 5.43 8.38
N GLU A 101 -17.34 6.51 8.79
CA GLU A 101 -17.06 7.16 10.07
C GLU A 101 -17.31 6.19 11.23
N LEU A 102 -16.49 6.31 12.29
CA LEU A 102 -16.58 5.44 13.46
C LEU A 102 -17.89 5.67 14.22
N GLU A 103 -18.30 6.93 14.30
CA GLU A 103 -19.52 7.39 14.95
C GLU A 103 -20.36 8.13 13.91
N ILE A 104 -21.62 7.72 13.74
CA ILE A 104 -22.54 8.31 12.77
C ILE A 104 -23.79 8.74 13.52
N ILE A 105 -24.06 10.05 13.54
CA ILE A 105 -25.24 10.64 14.15
C ILE A 105 -26.44 10.62 13.19
N SER A 106 -27.66 10.75 13.72
CA SER A 106 -28.89 10.64 12.91
C SER A 106 -28.94 11.64 11.77
N GLU A 107 -28.50 12.88 12.02
CA GLU A 107 -28.51 13.96 11.03
C GLU A 107 -27.56 13.67 9.86
N VAL A 108 -26.44 12.97 10.13
CA VAL A 108 -25.51 12.51 9.10
C VAL A 108 -26.13 11.36 8.31
N LEU A 109 -26.90 10.47 8.95
CA LEU A 109 -27.61 9.39 8.25
C LEU A 109 -28.66 9.93 7.27
N ASP A 110 -29.38 10.99 7.64
CA ASP A 110 -30.35 11.63 6.76
C ASP A 110 -29.64 12.28 5.55
N GLN A 111 -28.49 12.91 5.76
CA GLN A 111 -27.63 13.41 4.68
C GLN A 111 -27.11 12.30 3.76
N ILE A 112 -26.74 11.15 4.31
CA ILE A 112 -26.30 9.98 3.54
C ILE A 112 -27.46 9.46 2.68
N ASP A 113 -28.66 9.38 3.24
CA ASP A 113 -29.86 8.89 2.56
C ASP A 113 -30.24 9.78 1.37
N GLU A 114 -30.44 11.08 1.61
CA GLU A 114 -30.73 12.07 0.57
C GLU A 114 -29.59 12.17 -0.45
N GLY A 115 -28.34 12.07 0.02
CA GLY A 115 -27.15 12.10 -0.81
C GLY A 115 -27.10 10.94 -1.79
N PHE A 116 -27.39 9.71 -1.36
CA PHE A 116 -27.45 8.56 -2.26
C PHE A 116 -28.63 8.63 -3.23
N GLN A 117 -29.80 9.12 -2.80
CA GLN A 117 -30.95 9.34 -3.69
C GLN A 117 -30.58 10.30 -4.83
N ALA A 118 -30.05 11.47 -4.50
CA ALA A 118 -29.60 12.46 -5.48
C ALA A 118 -28.47 11.93 -6.37
N TRP A 119 -27.55 11.15 -5.81
CA TRP A 119 -26.46 10.55 -6.58
C TRP A 119 -26.96 9.53 -7.61
N VAL A 120 -27.95 8.71 -7.24
CA VAL A 120 -28.58 7.72 -8.14
C VAL A 120 -29.36 8.40 -9.26
N GLU A 121 -30.12 9.46 -8.97
CA GLU A 121 -30.80 10.25 -10.00
C GLU A 121 -29.80 10.88 -10.99
N ASP A 122 -28.70 11.45 -10.47
CA ASP A 122 -27.62 11.95 -11.31
C ASP A 122 -26.98 10.84 -12.14
N TYR A 123 -26.80 9.64 -11.58
CA TYR A 123 -26.27 8.48 -12.29
C TYR A 123 -27.19 8.07 -13.46
N GLU A 124 -28.50 7.98 -13.22
CA GLU A 124 -29.48 7.65 -14.25
C GLU A 124 -29.44 8.66 -15.39
N ARG A 125 -29.35 9.95 -15.08
CA ARG A 125 -29.22 10.99 -16.10
C ARG A 125 -27.90 10.92 -16.88
N LEU A 126 -26.80 10.59 -16.20
CA LEU A 126 -25.44 10.65 -16.77
C LEU A 126 -25.01 9.41 -17.55
N TYR A 127 -25.39 8.21 -17.08
CA TYR A 127 -24.94 6.92 -17.60
C TYR A 127 -26.05 6.17 -18.35
N TYR A 128 -27.26 6.14 -17.79
CA TYR A 128 -28.43 5.51 -18.41
C TYR A 128 -29.05 6.42 -19.49
N GLY A 129 -29.09 7.73 -19.23
CA GLY A 129 -29.62 8.73 -20.17
C GLY A 129 -31.11 8.57 -20.48
N HIS A 130 -31.84 7.80 -19.67
CA HIS A 130 -33.24 7.40 -19.90
C HIS A 130 -33.49 6.75 -21.28
N GLN A 131 -32.48 6.06 -21.81
CA GLN A 131 -32.55 5.37 -23.10
C GLN A 131 -32.82 3.88 -22.87
N PRO A 132 -33.91 3.30 -23.40
CA PRO A 132 -34.24 1.88 -23.22
C PRO A 132 -33.10 0.92 -23.59
N ASP A 133 -32.36 1.24 -24.65
CA ASP A 133 -31.23 0.43 -25.14
C ASP A 133 -30.07 0.34 -24.12
N ARG A 134 -30.04 1.25 -23.15
CA ARG A 134 -29.02 1.30 -22.10
C ARG A 134 -29.51 0.73 -20.78
N LEU A 135 -30.64 0.01 -20.73
CA LEU A 135 -31.21 -0.54 -19.49
C LEU A 135 -30.20 -1.38 -18.69
N SER A 136 -29.26 -2.03 -19.37
CA SER A 136 -28.19 -2.80 -18.75
C SER A 136 -27.25 -1.96 -17.87
N SER A 137 -27.26 -0.63 -17.98
CA SER A 137 -26.54 0.34 -17.15
C SER A 137 -27.18 0.59 -15.78
N CYS A 138 -28.35 0.02 -15.48
CA CYS A 138 -29.02 0.10 -14.18
C CYS A 138 -28.90 -1.23 -13.42
N PRO A 139 -27.69 -1.67 -12.99
CA PRO A 139 -27.54 -2.90 -12.23
C PRO A 139 -28.12 -2.74 -10.82
N LEU A 140 -28.46 -3.88 -10.20
CA LEU A 140 -28.94 -3.96 -8.81
C LEU A 140 -28.02 -3.24 -7.82
N THR A 141 -26.72 -3.19 -8.10
CA THR A 141 -25.71 -2.55 -7.24
C THR A 141 -25.88 -1.04 -7.13
N ILE A 142 -26.53 -0.38 -8.11
CA ILE A 142 -26.91 1.04 -8.02
C ILE A 142 -28.08 1.20 -7.06
N HIS A 143 -29.12 0.38 -7.20
CA HIS A 143 -30.26 0.38 -6.29
C HIS A 143 -29.87 0.08 -4.84
N ALA A 144 -28.88 -0.81 -4.63
CA ALA A 144 -28.37 -1.15 -3.31
C ALA A 144 -27.84 0.07 -2.52
N LEU A 145 -27.42 1.15 -3.19
CA LEU A 145 -26.97 2.38 -2.53
C LEU A 145 -28.08 3.04 -1.70
N LEU A 146 -29.32 2.99 -2.19
CA LEU A 146 -30.50 3.57 -1.53
C LEU A 146 -30.81 2.90 -0.19
N HIS A 147 -30.31 1.68 0.03
CA HIS A 147 -30.55 0.91 1.25
C HIS A 147 -29.44 1.07 2.30
N ILE A 148 -28.36 1.79 1.99
CA ILE A 148 -27.20 1.90 2.90
C ILE A 148 -27.58 2.64 4.18
N ALA A 149 -28.23 3.80 4.07
CA ALA A 149 -28.62 4.60 5.23
C ALA A 149 -29.57 3.81 6.15
N TRP A 150 -30.60 3.17 5.58
CA TRP A 150 -31.50 2.28 6.32
C TRP A 150 -30.75 1.11 6.96
N GLY A 151 -29.82 0.49 6.24
CA GLY A 151 -28.99 -0.59 6.76
C GLY A 151 -28.17 -0.16 7.98
N ILE A 152 -27.61 1.05 7.97
CA ILE A 152 -26.86 1.59 9.11
C ILE A 152 -27.79 1.87 10.30
N ARG A 153 -29.00 2.41 10.06
CA ARG A 153 -30.00 2.65 11.11
C ARG A 153 -30.39 1.36 11.84
N VAL A 154 -30.51 0.25 11.13
CA VAL A 154 -30.99 -1.03 11.68
C VAL A 154 -29.86 -1.87 12.28
N ALA A 155 -28.71 -1.96 11.59
CA ALA A 155 -27.63 -2.87 11.95
C ALA A 155 -26.43 -2.19 12.63
N GLY A 156 -26.45 -0.86 12.74
CA GLY A 156 -25.31 -0.06 13.22
C GLY A 156 -24.30 0.27 12.11
N PRO A 157 -23.15 0.87 12.46
CA PRO A 157 -22.14 1.29 11.49
C PRO A 157 -21.63 0.15 10.59
N VAL A 158 -21.28 0.49 9.35
CA VAL A 158 -20.89 -0.51 8.32
C VAL A 158 -19.75 -1.42 8.76
N TRP A 159 -18.77 -0.89 9.51
CA TRP A 159 -17.62 -1.65 9.98
C TRP A 159 -17.99 -2.77 10.97
N ALA A 160 -19.17 -2.70 11.62
CA ALA A 160 -19.62 -3.68 12.59
C ALA A 160 -20.13 -4.98 11.92
N TYR A 161 -20.64 -4.90 10.68
CA TYR A 161 -21.31 -6.04 10.02
C TYR A 161 -20.82 -6.30 8.58
N TRP A 162 -19.79 -5.59 8.11
CA TRP A 162 -19.20 -5.85 6.80
C TRP A 162 -18.52 -7.23 6.71
N ALA A 163 -18.41 -7.75 5.48
CA ALA A 163 -17.93 -9.11 5.23
C ALA A 163 -16.40 -9.27 5.21
N PHE A 164 -15.61 -8.19 5.27
CA PHE A 164 -14.14 -8.27 5.14
C PHE A 164 -13.47 -9.20 6.17
N PRO A 165 -13.83 -9.19 7.47
CA PRO A 165 -13.25 -10.12 8.43
C PRO A 165 -13.55 -11.58 8.07
N MET A 166 -14.76 -11.86 7.60
CA MET A 166 -15.18 -13.20 7.19
C MET A 166 -14.44 -13.64 5.92
N GLU A 167 -14.29 -12.77 4.93
CA GLU A 167 -13.53 -13.06 3.69
C GLU A 167 -12.07 -13.40 4.00
N ARG A 168 -11.41 -12.64 4.90
CA ARG A 168 -10.04 -12.94 5.35
C ARG A 168 -9.96 -14.29 6.07
N HIS A 169 -10.95 -14.60 6.89
CA HIS A 169 -11.03 -15.90 7.56
C HIS A 169 -11.20 -17.04 6.54
N CYS A 170 -12.13 -16.90 5.58
CA CYS A 170 -12.32 -17.87 4.50
C CYS A 170 -11.06 -18.07 3.66
N ASN A 171 -10.34 -17.00 3.30
CA ASN A 171 -9.07 -17.10 2.57
C ASN A 171 -8.01 -17.87 3.36
N THR A 172 -7.98 -17.71 4.68
CA THR A 172 -7.10 -18.51 5.55
C THR A 172 -7.49 -19.99 5.48
N LEU A 173 -8.79 -20.30 5.61
CA LEU A 173 -9.29 -21.68 5.56
C LEU A 173 -9.01 -22.36 4.21
N LEU A 174 -9.18 -21.64 3.09
CA LEU A 174 -8.94 -22.18 1.74
C LEU A 174 -7.51 -22.72 1.57
N ASN A 175 -6.50 -22.03 2.11
CA ASN A 175 -5.10 -22.46 2.03
C ASN A 175 -4.83 -23.77 2.78
N ILE A 176 -5.71 -24.16 3.71
CA ILE A 176 -5.52 -25.29 4.62
C ILE A 176 -6.26 -26.54 4.14
N ILE A 177 -7.16 -26.41 3.16
CA ILE A 177 -7.85 -27.54 2.55
C ILE A 177 -6.86 -28.33 1.69
N SER A 178 -6.04 -29.14 2.35
CA SER A 178 -5.04 -30.01 1.73
C SER A 178 -5.67 -31.30 1.19
N SER A 179 -6.80 -31.74 1.75
CA SER A 179 -7.53 -32.94 1.35
C SER A 179 -8.82 -32.60 0.58
N ARG A 180 -8.87 -32.99 -0.70
CA ARG A 180 -10.08 -32.89 -1.52
C ARG A 180 -11.15 -33.93 -1.18
N ARG A 181 -10.76 -35.02 -0.51
CA ARG A 181 -11.67 -36.14 -0.14
C ARG A 181 -12.43 -35.88 1.15
N HIS A 182 -11.79 -35.21 2.12
CA HIS A 182 -12.37 -34.91 3.43
C HIS A 182 -12.11 -33.45 3.84
N PRO A 183 -12.67 -32.47 3.10
CA PRO A 183 -12.41 -31.06 3.34
C PRO A 183 -12.90 -30.60 4.72
N TYR A 184 -14.11 -31.00 5.12
CA TYR A 184 -14.71 -30.60 6.40
C TYR A 184 -13.95 -31.13 7.62
N ALA A 185 -13.42 -32.36 7.55
CA ALA A 185 -12.61 -32.91 8.63
C ALA A 185 -11.29 -32.13 8.80
N SER A 186 -10.67 -31.75 7.68
CA SER A 186 -9.44 -30.95 7.67
C SER A 186 -9.67 -29.55 8.25
N ILE A 187 -10.76 -28.89 7.83
CA ILE A 187 -11.17 -27.59 8.37
C ILE A 187 -11.47 -27.68 9.87
N SER A 188 -12.26 -28.67 10.30
CA SER A 188 -12.62 -28.84 11.71
C SER A 188 -11.39 -29.07 12.59
N ALA A 189 -10.48 -29.94 12.16
CA ALA A 189 -9.22 -30.18 12.87
C ALA A 189 -8.37 -28.92 12.99
N PHE A 190 -8.27 -28.14 11.91
CA PHE A 190 -7.52 -26.88 11.91
C PHE A 190 -8.15 -25.84 12.85
N VAL A 191 -9.45 -25.56 12.71
CA VAL A 191 -10.15 -24.58 13.54
C VAL A 191 -10.05 -24.98 15.02
N THR A 192 -10.20 -26.27 15.32
CA THR A 192 -10.03 -26.79 16.68
C THR A 192 -8.62 -26.57 17.20
N ALA A 193 -7.59 -26.87 16.41
CA ALA A 193 -6.19 -26.68 16.80
C ALA A 193 -5.85 -25.20 17.04
N VAL A 194 -6.32 -24.29 16.17
CA VAL A 194 -6.13 -22.84 16.33
C VAL A 194 -6.83 -22.34 17.61
N ALA A 195 -8.09 -22.74 17.83
CA ALA A 195 -8.82 -22.35 19.03
C ALA A 195 -8.16 -22.85 20.32
N GLN A 196 -7.66 -24.09 20.32
CA GLN A 196 -6.91 -24.66 21.44
C GLN A 196 -5.61 -23.88 21.70
N LEU A 197 -4.87 -23.55 20.64
CA LEU A 197 -3.64 -22.76 20.73
C LEU A 197 -3.93 -21.38 21.32
N ASP A 198 -4.97 -20.69 20.85
CA ASP A 198 -5.38 -19.38 21.36
C ASP A 198 -5.85 -19.45 22.82
N GLN A 199 -6.57 -20.51 23.20
CA GLN A 199 -6.96 -20.72 24.59
C GLN A 199 -5.74 -20.90 25.51
N ILE A 200 -4.73 -21.67 25.07
CA ILE A 200 -3.48 -21.85 25.83
C ILE A 200 -2.72 -20.52 25.92
N ARG A 201 -2.60 -19.77 24.81
CA ARG A 201 -1.97 -18.45 24.77
C ARG A 201 -2.61 -17.50 25.78
N LEU A 202 -3.95 -17.43 25.82
CA LEU A 202 -4.67 -16.53 26.72
C LEU A 202 -4.60 -16.98 28.18
N LYS A 203 -4.80 -18.27 28.45
CA LYS A 203 -4.84 -18.81 29.82
C LYS A 203 -3.50 -18.69 30.55
N TYR A 204 -2.40 -18.89 29.83
CA TYR A 204 -1.06 -18.92 30.41
C TYR A 204 -0.21 -17.70 30.02
N ASN A 205 -0.81 -16.71 29.34
CA ASN A 205 -0.14 -15.51 28.86
C ASN A 205 1.09 -15.80 27.94
N LEU A 206 1.02 -16.87 27.14
CA LEU A 206 2.11 -17.38 26.29
C LEU A 206 2.05 -16.85 24.85
N HIS A 207 1.54 -15.63 24.67
CA HIS A 207 1.30 -15.04 23.34
C HIS A 207 2.59 -14.91 22.52
N LEU A 208 3.72 -14.58 23.15
CA LEU A 208 5.02 -14.48 22.49
C LEU A 208 5.64 -15.86 22.23
N GLU A 209 5.60 -16.76 23.20
CA GLU A 209 6.26 -18.07 23.12
C GLU A 209 5.60 -19.02 22.12
N LEU A 210 4.27 -18.94 21.98
CA LEU A 210 3.51 -19.73 21.03
C LEU A 210 3.22 -18.98 19.73
N CYS A 211 3.91 -17.87 19.47
CA CYS A 211 3.86 -17.18 18.19
C CYS A 211 4.60 -18.04 17.14
N LEU A 212 3.84 -18.75 16.32
CA LEU A 212 4.35 -19.60 15.24
C LEU A 212 4.67 -18.82 13.96
N ASP A 213 4.42 -17.50 13.97
CA ASP A 213 4.96 -16.63 12.93
C ASP A 213 6.49 -16.75 12.96
N PRO A 214 7.15 -16.76 11.79
CA PRO A 214 8.59 -16.89 11.73
C PRO A 214 9.24 -15.83 12.63
N THR A 215 9.80 -16.29 13.75
CA THR A 215 10.41 -15.43 14.75
C THR A 215 11.53 -14.66 14.08
N LYS A 216 11.54 -13.33 14.20
CA LYS A 216 12.69 -12.50 13.80
C LYS A 216 14.01 -12.98 14.41
N GLU A 217 13.99 -13.85 15.42
CA GLU A 217 15.15 -14.51 16.03
C GLU A 217 15.99 -15.35 15.06
N ALA A 218 15.41 -15.95 14.02
CA ALA A 218 16.20 -16.57 12.96
C ALA A 218 17.07 -15.54 12.20
N LEU A 219 16.69 -14.26 12.20
CA LEU A 219 17.49 -13.16 11.68
C LEU A 219 18.61 -12.76 12.66
N LEU A 220 18.47 -13.01 13.98
CA LEU A 220 19.42 -12.58 15.02
C LEU A 220 20.79 -13.26 14.92
N ARG A 221 20.84 -14.52 14.47
CA ARG A 221 22.11 -15.29 14.38
C ARG A 221 23.11 -14.75 13.35
N ASN A 222 22.70 -13.84 12.48
CA ASN A 222 23.53 -13.28 11.40
C ASN A 222 23.78 -11.77 11.55
N GLU A 223 23.59 -11.25 12.75
CA GLU A 223 23.69 -9.82 13.02
C GLU A 223 25.07 -9.47 13.58
N PHE A 224 25.61 -8.34 13.16
CA PHE A 224 26.92 -7.85 13.60
C PHE A 224 26.76 -6.48 14.24
N ILE A 225 27.25 -6.34 15.46
CA ILE A 225 27.37 -5.07 16.17
C ILE A 225 28.86 -4.79 16.32
N SER A 226 29.31 -3.65 15.81
CA SER A 226 30.71 -3.24 15.92
C SER A 226 30.95 -2.60 17.28
N GLN A 227 32.08 -2.92 17.93
CA GLN A 227 32.49 -2.24 19.17
C GLN A 227 32.70 -0.72 18.96
N SER A 228 33.05 -0.30 17.74
CA SER A 228 33.26 1.11 17.40
C SER A 228 31.95 1.87 17.10
N TYR A 229 30.85 1.16 16.88
CA TYR A 229 29.53 1.72 16.58
C TYR A 229 28.45 0.91 17.31
N PRO A 230 28.40 0.99 18.66
CA PRO A 230 27.51 0.16 19.46
C PRO A 230 26.04 0.41 19.15
N ASP A 231 25.70 1.63 18.72
CA ASP A 231 24.32 2.03 18.40
C ASP A 231 23.81 1.47 17.06
N PHE A 232 24.67 0.80 16.27
CA PHE A 232 24.32 0.32 14.94
C PHE A 232 24.46 -1.19 14.83
N LYS A 233 23.48 -1.79 14.17
CA LYS A 233 23.32 -3.22 14.02
C LYS A 233 23.19 -3.60 12.56
N LEU A 234 24.15 -4.36 12.05
CA LEU A 234 24.16 -4.86 10.68
C LEU A 234 23.43 -6.21 10.60
N ARG A 235 22.60 -6.39 9.58
CA ARG A 235 21.71 -7.57 9.41
C ARG A 235 21.83 -8.17 8.00
N PRO A 236 21.51 -9.47 7.83
CA PRO A 236 21.56 -10.13 6.53
C PRO A 236 20.60 -9.49 5.51
N PRO A 237 20.81 -9.72 4.20
CA PRO A 237 21.76 -10.66 3.58
C PRO A 237 23.23 -10.23 3.66
N ARG A 238 24.13 -11.21 3.80
CA ARG A 238 25.59 -11.00 3.90
C ARG A 238 26.25 -11.47 2.60
N ARG A 239 27.10 -10.65 2.01
CA ARG A 239 27.89 -11.00 0.82
C ARG A 239 29.31 -10.51 0.98
N GLN A 240 30.27 -11.31 0.53
CA GLN A 240 31.65 -10.86 0.39
C GLN A 240 31.87 -10.40 -1.05
N ALA A 241 32.26 -9.14 -1.24
CA ALA A 241 32.41 -8.54 -2.57
C ALA A 241 33.54 -7.52 -2.57
N THR A 242 34.22 -7.41 -3.71
CA THR A 242 35.13 -6.30 -3.98
C THR A 242 34.32 -5.05 -4.35
N ILE A 243 34.81 -3.89 -3.93
CA ILE A 243 34.21 -2.61 -4.28
C ILE A 243 34.61 -2.24 -5.70
N ASP A 244 33.65 -1.79 -6.51
CA ASP A 244 33.91 -1.31 -7.86
C ASP A 244 34.97 -0.19 -7.88
N VAL A 245 35.83 -0.17 -8.91
CA VAL A 245 36.95 0.78 -9.07
C VAL A 245 36.45 2.22 -8.96
N HIS A 246 35.30 2.53 -9.55
CA HIS A 246 34.71 3.87 -9.52
C HIS A 246 34.32 4.26 -8.09
N LEU A 247 33.65 3.35 -7.37
CA LEU A 247 33.22 3.61 -6.00
C LEU A 247 34.41 3.71 -5.04
N ARG A 248 35.47 2.90 -5.23
CA ARG A 248 36.74 3.01 -4.47
C ARG A 248 37.37 4.39 -4.62
N THR A 249 37.42 4.89 -5.86
CA THR A 249 37.97 6.21 -6.17
C THR A 249 37.22 7.32 -5.43
N LYS A 250 35.89 7.23 -5.39
CA LYS A 250 35.02 8.16 -4.65
C LYS A 250 35.20 8.05 -3.14
N LEU A 251 35.28 6.84 -2.60
CA LEU A 251 35.51 6.60 -1.16
C LEU A 251 36.87 7.15 -0.72
N HIS A 252 37.93 6.93 -1.50
CA HIS A 252 39.26 7.47 -1.19
C HIS A 252 39.25 9.01 -1.21
N ALA A 253 38.53 9.62 -2.16
CA ALA A 253 38.38 11.08 -2.21
C ALA A 253 37.58 11.63 -1.00
N ALA A 254 36.51 10.94 -0.60
CA ALA A 254 35.71 11.31 0.57
C ALA A 254 36.52 11.19 1.87
N LEU A 255 37.31 10.12 2.02
CA LEU A 255 38.20 9.93 3.17
C LEU A 255 39.34 10.97 3.20
N ALA A 256 39.97 11.23 2.05
CA ALA A 256 40.98 12.28 1.90
C ALA A 256 40.45 13.65 2.34
N THR A 257 39.22 13.97 1.94
CA THR A 257 38.54 15.22 2.34
C THR A 257 38.24 15.23 3.83
N ARG A 258 37.68 14.15 4.38
CA ARG A 258 37.26 14.08 5.79
C ARG A 258 38.44 14.11 6.77
N PHE A 259 39.58 13.57 6.39
CA PHE A 259 40.79 13.51 7.23
C PHE A 259 41.83 14.57 6.87
N GLU A 260 41.55 15.44 5.88
CA GLU A 260 42.48 16.46 5.38
C GLU A 260 43.86 15.88 5.01
N LYS A 261 43.86 14.78 4.25
CA LYS A 261 45.06 14.09 3.79
C LYS A 261 45.06 13.90 2.29
N ASP A 262 46.26 13.77 1.71
CA ASP A 262 46.40 13.41 0.31
C ASP A 262 45.82 12.03 0.03
N LYS A 263 45.14 11.91 -1.12
CA LYS A 263 44.51 10.67 -1.59
C LYS A 263 45.51 9.51 -1.67
N VAL A 264 46.78 9.78 -1.97
CA VAL A 264 47.86 8.79 -2.02
C VAL A 264 48.10 8.16 -0.65
N ILE A 265 48.17 8.99 0.40
CA ILE A 265 48.35 8.55 1.79
C ILE A 265 47.16 7.72 2.24
N VAL A 266 45.93 8.17 1.95
CA VAL A 266 44.71 7.45 2.30
C VAL A 266 44.61 6.11 1.55
N SER A 267 44.98 6.07 0.27
CA SER A 267 44.96 4.84 -0.52
C SER A 267 46.00 3.81 -0.07
N ALA A 268 47.11 4.26 0.52
CA ALA A 268 48.12 3.38 1.09
C ALA A 268 47.70 2.85 2.49
N ALA A 269 46.94 3.64 3.25
CA ALA A 269 46.48 3.28 4.59
C ALA A 269 45.22 2.40 4.59
N VAL A 270 44.33 2.58 3.60
CA VAL A 270 43.05 1.85 3.51
C VAL A 270 42.99 1.11 2.17
N ASP A 271 43.37 -0.17 2.21
CA ASP A 271 43.32 -1.04 1.04
C ASP A 271 41.88 -1.53 0.77
N LEU A 272 41.13 -0.78 -0.05
CA LEU A 272 39.79 -1.17 -0.50
C LEU A 272 39.80 -2.16 -1.68
N SER A 273 40.97 -2.65 -2.11
CA SER A 273 41.04 -3.66 -3.18
C SER A 273 40.64 -5.06 -2.70
N GLN A 274 40.68 -5.29 -1.40
CA GLN A 274 40.30 -6.55 -0.78
C GLN A 274 38.79 -6.72 -0.70
N PRO A 275 38.31 -7.97 -0.75
CA PRO A 275 36.88 -8.25 -0.66
C PRO A 275 36.36 -7.92 0.75
N ILE A 276 35.42 -6.98 0.83
CA ILE A 276 34.78 -6.57 2.09
C ILE A 276 33.50 -7.36 2.33
N ILE A 277 33.13 -7.49 3.59
CA ILE A 277 31.85 -8.06 3.98
C ILE A 277 30.80 -6.95 3.91
N GLN A 278 29.79 -7.15 3.08
CA GLN A 278 28.63 -6.28 2.93
C GLN A 278 27.42 -6.87 3.64
N TYR A 279 26.58 -5.99 4.19
CA TYR A 279 25.33 -6.34 4.87
C TYR A 279 24.17 -5.61 4.21
N GLY A 280 23.08 -6.32 3.97
CA GLY A 280 21.92 -5.78 3.25
C GLY A 280 21.00 -4.90 4.09
N LYS A 281 21.21 -4.82 5.41
CA LYS A 281 20.37 -4.03 6.32
C LYS A 281 21.21 -3.44 7.46
N VAL A 282 20.94 -2.19 7.84
CA VAL A 282 21.52 -1.50 9.00
C VAL A 282 20.38 -1.01 9.88
N THR A 283 20.45 -1.19 11.19
CA THR A 283 19.41 -0.73 12.13
C THR A 283 20.07 0.04 13.23
N ARG A 284 19.57 1.24 13.52
CA ARG A 284 19.98 1.96 14.71
C ARG A 284 19.23 1.38 15.93
N LEU A 285 19.96 1.00 16.97
CA LEU A 285 19.40 0.51 18.23
C LEU A 285 18.65 1.65 18.96
N GLU A 286 17.90 1.33 20.01
CA GLU A 286 17.04 2.30 20.75
C GLU A 286 15.91 2.91 19.91
N ASN A 287 15.10 2.07 19.26
CA ASN A 287 13.95 2.47 18.44
C ASN A 287 14.30 3.29 17.18
N GLY A 288 15.54 3.21 16.70
CA GLY A 288 15.95 3.86 15.47
C GLY A 288 15.51 3.13 14.20
N ASP A 289 15.57 3.85 13.07
CA ASP A 289 15.15 3.34 11.78
C ASP A 289 16.04 2.20 11.25
N SER A 290 15.43 1.39 10.38
CA SER A 290 16.10 0.33 9.63
C SER A 290 16.36 0.77 8.19
N PHE A 291 17.64 0.86 7.82
CA PHE A 291 18.09 1.10 6.46
C PHE A 291 18.27 -0.22 5.72
N VAL A 292 17.85 -0.27 4.45
CA VAL A 292 17.94 -1.47 3.60
C VAL A 292 18.78 -1.14 2.37
N ALA A 293 19.77 -1.97 2.07
CA ALA A 293 20.54 -1.87 0.83
C ALA A 293 19.75 -2.51 -0.31
N TYR A 294 19.28 -1.67 -1.22
CA TYR A 294 18.42 -2.03 -2.35
C TYR A 294 18.97 -3.20 -3.17
N ASP A 295 20.25 -3.15 -3.55
CA ASP A 295 20.87 -4.17 -4.41
C ASP A 295 21.10 -5.52 -3.71
N MET A 296 20.98 -5.58 -2.39
CA MET A 296 21.31 -6.78 -1.62
C MET A 296 20.07 -7.57 -1.19
N VAL A 297 18.92 -6.91 -1.00
CA VAL A 297 17.70 -7.57 -0.54
C VAL A 297 16.81 -7.92 -1.73
N ARG A 298 16.50 -9.20 -1.90
CA ARG A 298 15.45 -9.62 -2.83
C ARG A 298 14.15 -8.94 -2.44
N GLN A 299 13.67 -8.07 -3.31
CA GLN A 299 12.31 -7.57 -3.23
C GLN A 299 11.39 -8.72 -3.63
N SER A 300 10.49 -9.13 -2.73
CA SER A 300 9.31 -9.84 -3.18
C SER A 300 8.37 -8.83 -3.83
N GLU A 301 7.49 -9.24 -4.73
CA GLU A 301 6.41 -8.36 -5.23
C GLU A 301 5.53 -7.79 -4.10
N ASP A 302 5.69 -8.35 -2.89
CA ASP A 302 4.96 -8.13 -1.64
C ASP A 302 5.78 -7.44 -0.53
N SER A 303 7.02 -6.99 -0.81
CA SER A 303 7.89 -6.43 0.23
C SER A 303 7.60 -4.95 0.49
N ARG A 304 6.97 -4.64 1.62
CA ARG A 304 6.69 -3.26 2.11
C ARG A 304 7.96 -2.46 2.31
N ASP A 305 8.09 -1.33 1.62
CA ASP A 305 9.15 -0.34 1.84
C ASP A 305 8.53 1.02 2.13
N ALA A 306 8.57 1.44 3.39
CA ALA A 306 8.06 2.74 3.86
C ALA A 306 9.19 3.78 4.02
N SER A 307 10.39 3.52 3.49
CA SER A 307 11.52 4.43 3.64
C SER A 307 11.50 5.52 2.57
N PHE A 308 10.85 6.66 2.86
CA PHE A 308 10.82 7.84 1.98
C PHE A 308 12.12 8.66 1.99
N ILE A 309 13.22 8.13 2.53
CA ILE A 309 14.49 8.87 2.67
C ILE A 309 15.54 8.27 1.74
N LYS A 310 15.69 8.87 0.56
CA LYS A 310 16.85 8.64 -0.30
C LYS A 310 18.02 9.44 0.25
N ALA A 311 18.82 8.83 1.13
CA ALA A 311 20.09 9.42 1.57
C ALA A 311 21.08 9.38 0.39
N CYS A 312 21.10 10.45 -0.42
CA CYS A 312 22.24 10.72 -1.29
C CYS A 312 23.32 11.43 -0.47
N PRO A 313 24.62 11.09 -0.62
CA PRO A 313 25.68 11.92 -0.10
C PRO A 313 25.60 13.28 -0.82
N SER A 314 25.13 14.32 -0.13
CA SER A 314 25.17 15.68 -0.66
C SER A 314 26.61 16.16 -0.71
N ALA A 315 27.20 16.21 -1.90
CA ALA A 315 28.55 16.76 -2.11
C ALA A 315 28.54 18.30 -2.23
N GLU A 316 27.40 18.97 -2.07
CA GLU A 316 27.24 20.36 -2.52
C GLU A 316 27.03 21.42 -1.44
N SER A 317 27.04 21.11 -0.13
CA SER A 317 26.87 22.14 0.91
C SER A 317 28.13 22.52 1.70
N THR A 318 29.27 21.86 1.49
CA THR A 318 30.52 22.17 2.22
C THR A 318 31.53 23.01 1.42
N ALA A 319 31.08 23.77 0.43
CA ALA A 319 31.88 24.85 -0.15
C ALA A 319 31.75 26.12 0.74
N GLY A 320 32.31 26.09 1.96
CA GLY A 320 32.57 27.35 2.67
C GLY A 320 32.48 27.40 4.20
N VAL A 321 32.08 26.34 4.90
CA VAL A 321 31.95 26.40 6.38
C VAL A 321 32.91 25.43 7.05
N ARG A 322 33.95 26.00 7.69
CA ARG A 322 34.79 25.32 8.68
C ARG A 322 34.01 25.25 9.99
N GLU A 323 33.21 24.20 10.20
CA GLU A 323 32.89 23.77 11.56
C GLU A 323 32.40 22.33 11.63
N LYS A 324 32.75 21.69 12.73
CA LYS A 324 32.58 20.27 13.04
C LYS A 324 31.12 20.01 13.38
N ASP A 325 30.33 19.57 12.41
CA ASP A 325 29.16 18.70 12.61
C ASP A 325 28.72 18.14 11.26
N VAL A 326 28.68 16.81 11.13
CA VAL A 326 28.07 16.17 9.96
C VAL A 326 26.55 16.28 10.15
N LEU A 327 26.00 17.42 9.77
CA LEU A 327 24.56 17.60 9.62
C LEU A 327 24.10 16.80 8.40
N TRP A 328 23.40 15.70 8.65
CA TRP A 328 22.60 15.05 7.63
C TRP A 328 21.47 16.00 7.24
N SER A 329 21.59 16.68 6.11
CA SER A 329 20.50 17.49 5.59
C SER A 329 19.47 16.58 4.95
N THR A 330 18.32 16.44 5.59
CA THR A 330 17.10 15.89 4.98
C THR A 330 16.57 16.90 3.97
N THR A 331 16.75 16.64 2.68
CA THR A 331 16.02 17.39 1.65
C THR A 331 14.57 16.91 1.68
N THR A 332 13.74 17.59 2.47
CA THR A 332 12.29 17.52 2.36
C THR A 332 11.89 18.30 1.12
N TYR A 333 11.49 17.60 0.06
CA TYR A 333 10.73 18.26 -1.00
C TYR A 333 9.35 18.61 -0.42
N PRO A 334 8.85 19.84 -0.61
CA PRO A 334 7.51 20.20 -0.16
C PRO A 334 6.50 19.24 -0.80
N SER A 335 5.66 18.66 0.05
CA SER A 335 4.55 17.80 -0.35
C SER A 335 3.63 18.53 -1.34
N PRO A 336 3.28 17.92 -2.49
CA PRO A 336 2.19 18.39 -3.35
C PRO A 336 0.82 18.29 -2.68
#